data_AF-A0A5C6E532-F1
#
_entry.id   AF-A0A5C6E532-F1
#
_cell.length_a   1.000
_cell.length_b   1.000
_cell.length_c   1.000
_cell.angle_alpha   90.00
_cell.angle_beta   90.00
_cell.angle_gamma   90.00
#
_symmetry.space_group_name_H-M   'P 1'
#
loop_
_entity.id
_entity.type
_entity.pdbx_description
1 polymer ?
#
loop_
_entity_poly.entity_id
_entity_poly.type
_entity_poly.pdbx_seq_one_letter_code
_entity_poly.pdbx_strand_id
1 'polypeptide(L)'
;MNRLNFLLCLIVCLLVPSSEAAYGEPITTLPPGLVVEQSGASPWNRIVLIATPRIASGDVDAMGRSIRDAVAKFRLTIMTQVNRDPQSSKYTLVNTGVGYSTMINSQLVVIDSANATDLGASLGFIERRVLGENEEQCKQVQVIVRTTTLFLFDVPAIFDRFNQHRRVVNRHLVWINPTNGKLSLATWLFDKKDGRNRLLVADPLRIVAENTREDRAIHVDGDQFFLGVPNENAFALEALPPGTDFSWTDPLQRLACRDSYDADLLSQLAKAINEACGSR
;
A
#
# COMPACT_ATOMS: atom_id res chain seq x y z
N MET A 1 14.06 -10.00 13.51
CA MET A 1 13.67 -8.79 14.27
C MET A 1 13.27 -9.25 15.67
N ASN A 2 13.96 -8.82 16.75
CA ASN A 2 13.66 -9.32 18.10
C ASN A 2 12.28 -8.84 18.57
N ARG A 3 11.44 -9.78 19.02
CA ARG A 3 10.02 -9.62 19.40
C ARG A 3 9.76 -8.45 20.37
N LEU A 4 10.70 -8.18 21.27
CA LEU A 4 10.61 -7.14 22.29
C LEU A 4 10.67 -5.71 21.71
N ASN A 5 11.40 -5.50 20.60
CA ASN A 5 11.56 -4.17 19.98
C ASN A 5 10.36 -3.76 19.12
N PHE A 6 9.54 -4.72 18.68
CA PHE A 6 8.31 -4.46 17.93
C PHE A 6 7.17 -4.03 18.87
N LEU A 7 7.01 -4.75 19.99
CA LEU A 7 5.94 -4.53 20.98
C LEU A 7 6.01 -3.15 21.65
N LEU A 8 7.22 -2.66 21.94
CA LEU A 8 7.42 -1.34 22.54
C LEU A 8 7.19 -0.19 21.54
N CYS A 9 7.38 -0.46 20.25
CA CYS A 9 7.41 0.56 19.21
C CYS A 9 6.01 1.14 18.93
N LEU A 10 5.03 0.28 18.67
CA LEU A 10 3.69 0.72 18.25
C LEU A 10 2.88 1.30 19.44
N ILE A 11 3.16 0.86 20.68
CA ILE A 11 2.56 1.45 21.90
C ILE A 11 3.12 2.85 22.18
N VAL A 12 4.43 3.08 22.00
CA VAL A 12 5.05 4.39 22.21
C VAL A 12 4.59 5.42 21.16
N CYS A 13 4.21 5.00 19.95
CA CYS A 13 3.65 5.85 18.91
C CYS A 13 2.36 6.59 19.34
N LEU A 14 1.62 6.05 20.31
CA LEU A 14 0.28 6.51 20.69
C LEU A 14 0.27 7.49 21.87
N LEU A 15 1.42 7.74 22.49
CA LEU A 15 1.55 8.65 23.63
C LEU A 15 1.68 10.14 23.22
N VAL A 16 1.46 10.47 21.95
CA VAL A 16 1.47 11.86 21.45
C VAL A 16 0.06 12.23 20.94
N PRO A 17 -0.63 13.21 21.55
CA PRO A 17 -2.08 13.41 21.41
C PRO A 17 -2.52 14.17 20.14
N SER A 18 -1.82 14.03 19.02
CA SER A 18 -2.17 14.74 17.78
C SER A 18 -2.59 13.74 16.72
N SER A 19 -3.78 13.16 16.88
CA SER A 19 -4.50 12.50 15.79
C SER A 19 -5.35 13.54 15.09
N GLU A 20 -5.07 13.83 13.83
CA GLU A 20 -6.04 14.49 12.96
C GLU A 20 -6.86 13.39 12.28
N ALA A 21 -8.17 13.39 12.53
CA ALA A 21 -9.10 12.53 11.82
C ALA A 21 -9.25 13.07 10.39
N ALA A 22 -8.43 12.57 9.46
CA ALA A 22 -8.46 12.90 8.04
C ALA A 22 -9.41 11.97 7.25
N TYR A 23 -10.54 11.59 7.84
CA TYR A 23 -11.41 10.56 7.26
C TYR A 23 -11.96 11.00 5.88
N GLY A 24 -11.60 10.23 4.85
CA GLY A 24 -12.06 10.46 3.48
C GLY A 24 -11.24 11.47 2.69
N GLU A 25 -10.05 11.84 3.19
CA GLU A 25 -9.09 12.59 2.38
C GLU A 25 -8.38 11.65 1.39
N PRO A 26 -8.19 12.05 0.12
CA PRO A 26 -7.33 11.33 -0.80
C PRO A 26 -5.90 11.24 -0.26
N ILE A 27 -5.24 10.10 -0.46
CA ILE A 27 -3.81 10.00 -0.14
C ILE A 27 -3.00 10.97 -1.00
N THR A 28 -1.85 11.41 -0.49
CA THR A 28 -0.94 12.24 -1.27
C THR A 28 -0.37 11.44 -2.45
N THR A 29 -0.45 11.99 -3.67
CA THR A 29 0.26 11.42 -4.82
C THR A 29 1.74 11.77 -4.75
N LEU A 30 2.61 10.80 -5.01
CA LEU A 30 4.05 11.08 -5.12
C LEU A 30 4.33 11.98 -6.32
N PRO A 31 5.20 13.01 -6.18
CA PRO A 31 5.44 13.96 -7.25
C PRO A 31 6.17 13.30 -8.44
N PRO A 32 5.73 13.55 -9.69
CA PRO A 32 6.48 13.13 -10.88
C PRO A 32 7.92 13.66 -10.87
N GLY A 33 8.85 12.85 -11.38
CA GLY A 33 10.28 13.14 -11.37
C GLY A 33 11.00 12.77 -10.07
N LEU A 34 10.27 12.33 -9.03
CA LEU A 34 10.89 11.80 -7.82
C LEU A 34 11.71 10.55 -8.13
N VAL A 35 13.02 10.60 -7.86
CA VAL A 35 13.91 9.44 -7.92
C VAL A 35 13.78 8.63 -6.63
N VAL A 36 13.18 7.44 -6.73
CA VAL A 36 12.76 6.61 -5.59
C VAL A 36 13.93 6.19 -4.70
N GLU A 37 15.08 5.88 -5.30
CA GLU A 37 16.24 5.33 -4.60
C GLU A 37 17.16 6.39 -3.98
N GLN A 38 16.89 7.69 -4.18
CA GLN A 38 17.74 8.77 -3.69
C GLN A 38 17.23 9.32 -2.35
N SER A 39 17.31 8.47 -1.31
CA SER A 39 16.96 8.88 0.06
C SER A 39 17.87 10.04 0.51
N GLY A 40 17.32 11.24 0.64
CA GLY A 40 18.02 12.45 1.09
C GLY A 40 18.01 13.63 0.11
N ALA A 41 17.72 13.39 -1.18
CA ALA A 41 17.54 14.47 -2.17
C ALA A 41 16.09 15.00 -2.21
N SER A 42 15.17 14.31 -1.51
CA SER A 42 13.74 14.59 -1.49
C SER A 42 13.19 14.47 -0.07
N PRO A 43 12.12 15.21 0.27
CA PRO A 43 11.35 14.97 1.49
C PRO A 43 10.83 13.52 1.58
N TRP A 44 10.55 12.89 0.44
CA TRP A 44 10.19 11.47 0.36
C TRP A 44 11.42 10.60 0.53
N ASN A 45 11.74 10.27 1.78
CA ASN A 45 13.04 9.75 2.16
C ASN A 45 13.02 8.33 2.75
N ARG A 46 11.86 7.67 2.75
CA ARG A 46 11.69 6.27 3.18
C ARG A 46 10.81 5.53 2.19
N ILE A 47 11.30 4.42 1.69
CA ILE A 47 10.53 3.48 0.88
C ILE A 47 9.74 2.58 1.83
N VAL A 48 8.43 2.49 1.64
CA VAL A 48 7.59 1.49 2.32
C VAL A 48 7.57 0.22 1.50
N LEU A 49 7.15 0.35 0.25
CA LEU A 49 6.89 -0.75 -0.66
C LEU A 49 7.16 -0.29 -2.10
N ILE A 50 7.89 -1.13 -2.85
CA ILE A 50 7.96 -1.07 -4.31
C ILE A 50 7.44 -2.41 -4.82
N ALA A 51 6.34 -2.39 -5.56
CA ALA A 51 5.75 -3.60 -6.09
C ALA A 51 5.92 -3.67 -7.60
N THR A 52 6.68 -4.68 -8.03
CA THR A 52 6.92 -4.96 -9.44
C THR A 52 5.89 -5.96 -9.93
N PRO A 53 4.96 -5.59 -10.80
CA PRO A 53 3.92 -6.50 -11.29
C PRO A 53 4.51 -7.60 -12.17
N ARG A 54 3.98 -8.81 -12.03
CA ARG A 54 4.28 -9.97 -12.87
C ARG A 54 3.01 -10.77 -13.11
N ILE A 55 2.68 -10.99 -14.38
CA ILE A 55 1.62 -11.94 -14.78
C ILE A 55 2.07 -13.34 -14.36
N ALA A 56 1.34 -13.93 -13.40
CA ALA A 56 1.77 -15.13 -12.70
C ALA A 56 0.92 -16.35 -13.09
N SER A 57 -0.39 -16.20 -13.21
CA SER A 57 -1.31 -17.31 -13.50
C SER A 57 -2.60 -16.85 -14.20
N GLY A 58 -3.54 -17.78 -14.41
CA GLY A 58 -4.80 -17.55 -15.13
C GLY A 58 -4.67 -17.67 -16.64
N ASP A 59 -5.57 -17.00 -17.37
CA ASP A 59 -5.66 -17.04 -18.84
C ASP A 59 -4.63 -16.12 -19.51
N VAL A 60 -3.35 -16.34 -19.20
CA VAL A 60 -2.25 -15.48 -19.65
C VAL A 60 -2.18 -15.34 -21.18
N ASP A 61 -2.64 -16.35 -21.91
CA ASP A 61 -2.64 -16.37 -23.38
C ASP A 61 -3.74 -15.50 -24.00
N ALA A 62 -4.74 -15.07 -23.21
CA ALA A 62 -5.72 -14.08 -23.65
C ALA A 62 -5.11 -12.68 -23.82
N MET A 63 -3.93 -12.43 -23.21
CA MET A 63 -3.26 -11.14 -23.27
C MET A 63 -2.39 -10.98 -24.52
N GLY A 64 -2.62 -9.90 -25.26
CA GLY A 64 -1.67 -9.42 -26.26
C GLY A 64 -0.32 -9.03 -25.63
N ARG A 65 0.78 -9.26 -26.34
CA ARG A 65 2.16 -8.97 -25.87
C ARG A 65 2.31 -7.53 -25.38
N SER A 66 1.73 -6.56 -26.10
CA SER A 66 1.77 -5.14 -25.74
C SER A 66 1.13 -4.82 -24.38
N ILE A 67 0.07 -5.53 -24.00
CA ILE A 67 -0.59 -5.36 -22.70
C ILE A 67 0.29 -5.96 -21.61
N ARG A 68 0.85 -7.15 -21.85
CA ARG A 68 1.75 -7.82 -20.92
C ARG A 68 2.98 -6.95 -20.61
N ASP A 69 3.61 -6.38 -21.64
CA ASP A 69 4.76 -5.49 -21.51
C ASP A 69 4.39 -4.21 -20.74
N ALA A 70 3.22 -3.64 -21.03
CA ALA A 70 2.73 -2.44 -20.35
C ALA A 70 2.45 -2.69 -18.85
N VAL A 71 1.80 -3.81 -18.50
CA VAL A 71 1.54 -4.17 -17.10
C VAL A 71 2.85 -4.32 -16.33
N ALA A 72 3.85 -4.99 -16.89
CA ALA A 72 5.14 -5.21 -16.24
C ALA A 72 5.98 -3.92 -16.02
N LYS A 73 5.65 -2.83 -16.72
CA LYS A 73 6.47 -1.61 -16.79
C LYS A 73 6.37 -0.72 -15.55
N PHE A 74 5.17 -0.62 -14.97
CA PHE A 74 4.88 0.35 -13.92
C PHE A 74 4.85 -0.32 -12.55
N ARG A 75 5.66 0.18 -11.62
CA ARG A 75 5.76 -0.32 -10.26
C ARG A 75 4.94 0.57 -9.33
N LEU A 76 4.05 -0.02 -8.53
CA LEU A 76 3.42 0.71 -7.44
C LEU A 76 4.51 1.06 -6.42
N THR A 77 4.57 2.33 -6.05
CA THR A 77 5.54 2.86 -5.10
C THR A 77 4.81 3.56 -3.97
N ILE A 78 5.09 3.11 -2.74
CA ILE A 78 4.61 3.74 -1.51
C ILE A 78 5.84 4.26 -0.77
N MET A 79 5.87 5.57 -0.50
CA MET A 79 6.95 6.23 0.23
C MET A 79 6.38 7.08 1.36
N THR A 80 7.22 7.35 2.36
CA THR A 80 6.88 8.26 3.44
C THR A 80 7.90 9.38 3.56
N GLN A 81 7.41 10.56 3.92
CA GLN A 81 8.22 11.66 4.42
C GLN A 81 8.40 11.49 5.93
N VAL A 82 9.65 11.34 6.36
CA VAL A 82 10.01 11.24 7.77
C VAL A 82 10.90 12.41 8.15
N ASN A 83 10.56 13.07 9.24
CA ASN A 83 11.40 14.11 9.84
C ASN A 83 12.04 13.58 11.13
N ARG A 84 13.23 14.08 11.44
CA ARG A 84 13.84 13.94 12.76
C ARG A 84 13.94 15.32 13.38
N ASP A 85 13.26 15.52 14.50
CA ASP A 85 13.35 16.75 15.27
C ASP A 85 14.77 16.89 15.85
N PRO A 86 15.51 17.96 15.54
CA PRO A 86 16.87 18.15 16.04
C PRO A 86 16.95 18.38 17.55
N GLN A 87 15.89 18.89 18.18
CA GLN A 87 15.85 19.15 19.63
C GLN A 87 15.49 17.88 20.41
N SER A 88 14.38 17.24 20.06
CA SER A 88 13.93 16.03 20.78
C SER A 88 14.61 14.74 20.29
N SER A 89 15.32 14.80 19.15
CA SER A 89 15.86 13.64 18.43
C SER A 89 14.80 12.62 17.99
N LYS A 90 13.51 12.93 18.15
CA LYS A 90 12.40 12.05 17.81
C LYS A 90 12.09 12.08 16.32
N TYR A 91 11.65 10.93 15.82
CA TYR A 91 11.18 10.78 14.45
C TYR A 91 9.67 10.97 14.38
N THR A 92 9.22 11.65 13.32
CA THR A 92 7.81 11.82 13.00
C THR A 92 7.54 11.39 11.57
N LEU A 93 6.37 10.77 11.37
CA LEU A 93 5.81 10.43 10.08
C LEU A 93 5.01 11.65 9.61
N VAL A 94 5.59 12.42 8.69
CA VAL A 94 4.96 13.63 8.18
C VAL A 94 3.89 13.23 7.19
N ASN A 95 4.22 12.45 6.17
CA ASN A 95 3.27 12.10 5.12
C ASN A 95 3.53 10.68 4.57
N THR A 96 2.49 10.08 4.01
CA THR A 96 2.57 8.85 3.22
C THR A 96 1.97 9.11 1.85
N GLY A 97 2.70 8.72 0.81
CA GLY A 97 2.30 8.96 -0.56
C GLY A 97 2.39 7.72 -1.42
N VAL A 98 1.56 7.69 -2.44
CA VAL A 98 1.44 6.58 -3.40
C VAL A 98 1.61 7.12 -4.81
N GLY A 99 2.27 6.36 -5.66
CA GLY A 99 2.40 6.68 -7.08
C GLY A 99 2.92 5.48 -7.86
N TYR A 100 3.08 5.66 -9.16
CA TYR A 100 3.69 4.66 -10.03
C TYR A 100 5.05 5.15 -10.51
N SER A 101 5.98 4.21 -10.62
CA SER A 101 7.34 4.49 -11.08
C SER A 101 7.77 3.55 -12.18
N THR A 102 8.69 4.00 -13.02
CA THR A 102 9.32 3.21 -14.08
C THR A 102 10.82 3.48 -14.12
N MET A 103 11.56 2.63 -14.82
CA MET A 103 12.97 2.87 -15.07
C MET A 103 13.16 3.95 -16.14
N ILE A 104 13.89 5.01 -15.80
CA ILE A 104 14.35 6.07 -16.70
C ILE A 104 15.83 6.27 -16.44
N ASN A 105 16.68 6.16 -17.47
CA ASN A 105 18.13 6.31 -17.34
C ASN A 105 18.73 5.46 -16.19
N SER A 106 18.28 4.21 -16.04
CA SER A 106 18.67 3.28 -14.97
C SER A 106 18.28 3.69 -13.55
N GLN A 107 17.42 4.69 -13.39
CA GLN A 107 16.86 5.11 -12.10
C GLN A 107 15.37 4.82 -12.06
N LEU A 108 14.86 4.42 -10.89
CA LEU A 108 13.43 4.28 -10.67
C LEU A 108 12.84 5.67 -10.38
N VAL A 109 12.00 6.16 -11.29
CA VAL A 109 11.46 7.53 -11.26
C VAL A 109 9.94 7.46 -11.22
N VAL A 110 9.33 8.19 -10.28
CA VAL A 110 7.87 8.37 -10.24
C VAL A 110 7.43 9.16 -11.46
N ILE A 111 6.37 8.70 -12.11
CA ILE A 111 5.81 9.34 -13.30
C ILE A 111 4.30 9.43 -13.19
N ASP A 112 3.73 10.31 -14.02
CA ASP A 112 2.32 10.32 -14.36
C ASP A 112 2.15 10.47 -15.88
N SER A 113 0.93 10.31 -16.36
CA SER A 113 0.54 10.32 -17.76
C SER A 113 0.78 11.68 -18.42
N ALA A 114 0.78 12.76 -17.63
CA ALA A 114 1.03 14.12 -18.08
C ALA A 114 2.52 14.41 -18.31
N ASN A 115 3.41 13.92 -17.44
CA ASN A 115 4.83 14.30 -17.42
C ASN A 115 5.78 13.19 -17.87
N ALA A 116 5.31 11.95 -18.06
CA ALA A 116 6.15 10.80 -18.38
C ALA A 116 7.11 11.05 -19.57
N THR A 117 6.61 11.65 -20.66
CA THR A 117 7.42 11.93 -21.86
C THR A 117 8.53 12.95 -21.55
N ASP A 118 8.20 14.02 -20.84
CA ASP A 118 9.14 15.11 -20.50
C ASP A 118 10.23 14.62 -19.53
N LEU A 119 9.88 13.65 -18.68
CA LEU A 119 10.82 12.98 -17.79
C LEU A 119 11.70 11.93 -18.52
N GLY A 120 11.46 11.68 -19.81
CA GLY A 120 12.25 10.75 -20.63
C GLY A 120 11.72 9.32 -20.69
N ALA A 121 10.49 9.05 -20.22
CA ALA A 121 9.85 7.75 -20.41
C ALA A 121 9.32 7.64 -21.85
N SER A 122 9.78 6.63 -22.58
CA SER A 122 9.19 6.27 -23.88
C SER A 122 7.96 5.41 -23.65
N LEU A 123 6.77 6.03 -23.75
CA LEU A 123 5.49 5.34 -23.59
C LEU A 123 4.75 5.16 -24.93
N GLY A 124 4.29 3.95 -25.22
CA GLY A 124 3.33 3.65 -26.27
C GLY A 124 1.89 3.99 -25.90
N PHE A 125 0.94 3.80 -26.83
CA PHE A 125 -0.48 4.05 -26.57
C PHE A 125 -1.05 3.18 -25.44
N ILE A 126 -0.77 1.87 -25.45
CA ILE A 126 -1.23 0.93 -24.42
C ILE A 126 -0.62 1.26 -23.06
N GLU A 127 0.68 1.57 -23.03
CA GLU A 127 1.38 1.93 -21.78
C GLU A 127 0.82 3.21 -21.16
N ARG A 128 0.51 4.24 -21.97
CA ARG A 128 -0.17 5.45 -21.49
C ARG A 128 -1.55 5.14 -20.88
N ARG A 129 -2.32 4.25 -21.51
CA ARG A 129 -3.63 3.85 -20.99
C ARG A 129 -3.52 3.12 -19.65
N VAL A 130 -2.62 2.13 -19.56
CA VAL A 130 -2.38 1.40 -18.30
C VAL A 130 -1.92 2.35 -17.20
N LEU A 131 -1.02 3.29 -17.49
CA LEU A 131 -0.58 4.30 -16.53
C LEU A 131 -1.73 5.21 -16.07
N GLY A 132 -2.59 5.64 -16.99
CA GLY A 132 -3.78 6.44 -16.65
C GLY A 132 -4.78 5.68 -15.77
N GLU A 133 -5.04 4.40 -16.06
CA GLU A 133 -5.90 3.55 -15.21
C GLU A 133 -5.30 3.37 -13.80
N ASN A 134 -3.98 3.17 -13.72
CA ASN A 134 -3.22 3.13 -12.47
C ASN A 134 -3.33 4.45 -11.67
N GLU A 135 -3.31 5.61 -12.32
CA GLU A 135 -3.51 6.91 -11.68
C GLU A 135 -4.93 7.08 -11.13
N GLU A 136 -5.95 6.66 -11.89
CA GLU A 136 -7.33 6.68 -11.41
C GLU A 136 -7.51 5.77 -10.18
N GLN A 137 -6.82 4.63 -10.13
CA GLN A 137 -6.80 3.78 -8.92
C GLN A 137 -6.15 4.47 -7.72
N CYS A 138 -5.03 5.19 -7.91
CA CYS A 138 -4.39 5.95 -6.84
C CYS A 138 -5.33 7.01 -6.24
N LYS A 139 -6.16 7.66 -7.06
CA LYS A 139 -7.14 8.66 -6.60
C LYS A 139 -8.23 8.06 -5.70
N GLN A 140 -8.47 6.76 -5.78
CA GLN A 140 -9.45 6.07 -4.94
C GLN A 140 -8.90 5.68 -3.57
N VAL A 141 -7.60 5.87 -3.31
CA VAL A 141 -7.00 5.58 -2.01
C VAL A 141 -7.41 6.63 -0.99
N GLN A 142 -7.96 6.18 0.14
CA GLN A 142 -8.55 7.04 1.17
C GLN A 142 -7.77 6.95 2.48
N VAL A 143 -7.36 8.09 3.01
CA VAL A 143 -6.81 8.18 4.36
C VAL A 143 -7.96 8.05 5.37
N ILE A 144 -7.73 7.21 6.37
CA ILE A 144 -8.67 6.96 7.47
C ILE A 144 -8.21 7.69 8.72
N VAL A 145 -6.91 7.64 9.01
CA VAL A 145 -6.28 8.30 10.16
C VAL A 145 -4.89 8.76 9.79
N ARG A 146 -4.52 9.94 10.31
CA ARG A 146 -3.14 10.43 10.34
C ARG A 146 -2.78 10.89 11.75
N THR A 147 -1.62 10.47 12.22
CA THR A 147 -0.97 11.01 13.43
C THR A 147 0.46 11.39 13.09
N THR A 148 1.19 11.92 14.08
CA THR A 148 2.64 12.21 13.94
C THR A 148 3.50 10.96 13.80
N THR A 149 2.95 9.76 13.98
CA THR A 149 3.70 8.49 13.98
C THR A 149 3.05 7.39 13.16
N LEU A 150 1.84 7.61 12.62
CA LEU A 150 1.01 6.59 12.01
C LEU A 150 0.15 7.15 10.87
N PHE A 151 0.00 6.35 9.82
CA PHE A 151 -0.95 6.54 8.73
C PHE A 151 -1.77 5.27 8.54
N LEU A 152 -3.09 5.39 8.50
CA LEU A 152 -4.01 4.31 8.15
C LEU A 152 -4.78 4.71 6.90
N PHE A 153 -4.74 3.89 5.85
CA PHE A 153 -5.43 4.18 4.59
C PHE A 153 -5.96 2.93 3.92
N ASP A 154 -7.01 3.10 3.13
CA ASP A 154 -7.72 2.05 2.41
C ASP A 154 -7.42 2.13 0.92
N VAL A 155 -7.00 1.00 0.35
CA VAL A 155 -6.74 0.82 -1.09
C VAL A 155 -7.79 -0.15 -1.65
N PRO A 156 -8.74 0.31 -2.48
CA PRO A 156 -9.59 -0.59 -3.24
C PRO A 156 -8.74 -1.46 -4.17
N ALA A 157 -8.96 -2.77 -4.15
CA ALA A 157 -8.17 -3.70 -4.95
C ALA A 157 -9.03 -4.91 -5.36
N ILE A 158 -8.60 -5.59 -6.42
CA ILE A 158 -9.17 -6.86 -6.86
C ILE A 158 -8.17 -7.95 -6.49
N PHE A 159 -8.61 -8.94 -5.73
CA PHE A 159 -7.82 -10.10 -5.34
C PHE A 159 -8.45 -11.38 -5.89
N ASP A 160 -7.63 -12.33 -6.32
CA ASP A 160 -8.10 -13.66 -6.69
C ASP A 160 -8.33 -14.46 -5.41
N ARG A 161 -9.60 -14.67 -5.05
CA ARG A 161 -9.98 -15.38 -3.83
C ARG A 161 -11.12 -16.32 -4.13
N PHE A 162 -10.91 -17.59 -3.80
CA PHE A 162 -11.88 -18.66 -4.07
C PHE A 162 -12.15 -18.83 -5.57
N ASN A 163 -11.09 -18.74 -6.40
CA ASN A 163 -11.13 -18.82 -7.86
C ASN A 163 -12.05 -17.74 -8.49
N GLN A 164 -12.03 -16.54 -7.92
CA GLN A 164 -12.84 -15.42 -8.36
C GLN A 164 -12.09 -14.12 -8.12
N HIS A 165 -12.14 -13.23 -9.10
CA HIS A 165 -11.67 -11.86 -8.97
C HIS A 165 -12.65 -11.08 -8.10
N ARG A 166 -12.25 -10.82 -6.85
CA ARG A 166 -13.10 -10.18 -5.84
C ARG A 166 -12.57 -8.80 -5.51
N ARG A 167 -13.45 -7.80 -5.61
CA ARG A 167 -13.20 -6.46 -5.07
C ARG A 167 -13.21 -6.51 -3.54
N VAL A 168 -12.11 -6.07 -2.95
CA VAL A 168 -11.90 -5.99 -1.50
C VAL A 168 -11.22 -4.67 -1.17
N VAL A 169 -11.20 -4.31 0.10
CA VAL A 169 -10.36 -3.21 0.58
C VAL A 169 -9.09 -3.81 1.16
N ASN A 170 -7.95 -3.37 0.65
CA ASN A 170 -6.64 -3.62 1.26
C ASN A 170 -6.26 -2.43 2.15
N ARG A 171 -6.36 -2.63 3.46
CA ARG A 171 -6.02 -1.62 4.45
C ARG A 171 -4.55 -1.66 4.79
N HIS A 172 -3.94 -0.48 4.83
CA HIS A 172 -2.53 -0.29 5.12
C HIS A 172 -2.38 0.58 6.36
N LEU A 173 -1.68 0.06 7.35
CA LEU A 173 -1.24 0.80 8.54
C LEU A 173 0.27 0.97 8.47
N VAL A 174 0.73 2.18 8.17
CA VAL A 174 2.15 2.55 8.19
C VAL A 174 2.44 3.26 9.50
N TRP A 175 3.50 2.86 10.21
CA TRP A 175 3.93 3.58 11.41
C TRP A 175 5.44 3.64 11.52
N ILE A 176 5.89 4.64 12.29
CA ILE A 176 7.30 4.86 12.58
C ILE A 176 7.57 4.79 14.08
N ASN A 177 8.68 4.15 14.46
CA ASN A 177 9.20 4.25 15.82
C ASN A 177 9.72 5.67 16.09
N PRO A 178 9.18 6.43 17.06
CA PRO A 178 9.64 7.79 17.30
C PRO A 178 11.06 7.87 17.88
N THR A 179 11.61 6.79 18.44
CA THR A 179 12.95 6.77 19.04
C THR A 179 14.05 6.45 18.04
N ASN A 180 13.81 5.52 17.11
CA ASN A 180 14.84 5.05 16.18
C ASN A 180 14.50 5.25 14.69
N GLY A 181 13.31 5.75 14.37
CA GLY A 181 12.91 6.09 13.02
C GLY A 181 12.61 4.89 12.12
N LYS A 182 12.55 3.68 12.68
CA LYS A 182 12.22 2.46 11.93
C LYS A 182 10.77 2.50 11.48
N LEU A 183 10.54 2.25 10.20
CA LEU A 183 9.21 2.16 9.63
C LEU A 183 8.72 0.70 9.59
N SER A 184 7.41 0.50 9.62
CA SER A 184 6.77 -0.80 9.38
C SER A 184 5.39 -0.58 8.76
N LEU A 185 4.93 -1.59 8.02
CA LEU A 185 3.61 -1.63 7.41
C LEU A 185 2.86 -2.87 7.94
N ALA A 186 1.59 -2.70 8.26
CA ALA A 186 0.66 -3.81 8.45
C ALA A 186 -0.40 -3.71 7.36
N THR A 187 -0.76 -4.84 6.76
CA THR A 187 -1.70 -4.90 5.64
C THR A 187 -2.66 -6.08 5.80
N TRP A 188 -3.93 -5.86 5.49
CA TRP A 188 -4.98 -6.87 5.58
C TRP A 188 -6.15 -6.56 4.66
N LEU A 189 -6.94 -7.60 4.36
CA LEU A 189 -8.09 -7.52 3.47
C LEU A 189 -9.40 -7.58 4.24
N PHE A 190 -10.38 -6.78 3.83
CA PHE A 190 -11.75 -6.92 4.27
C PHE A 190 -12.74 -6.61 3.14
N ASP A 191 -13.90 -7.26 3.19
CA ASP A 191 -15.03 -6.97 2.31
C ASP A 191 -15.77 -5.74 2.83
N LYS A 192 -16.02 -4.76 1.95
CA LYS A 192 -16.98 -3.68 2.20
C LYS A 192 -18.33 -4.09 1.62
N LYS A 193 -19.11 -4.91 2.33
CA LYS A 193 -20.51 -5.18 1.95
C LYS A 193 -21.35 -3.95 2.29
N ASP A 194 -22.22 -3.55 1.37
CA ASP A 194 -23.08 -2.38 1.50
C ASP A 194 -23.79 -2.35 2.86
N GLY A 195 -23.33 -1.42 3.71
CA GLY A 195 -24.12 -0.86 4.80
C GLY A 195 -23.88 -1.40 6.21
N ARG A 196 -23.55 -2.68 6.49
CA ARG A 196 -23.58 -3.16 7.90
C ARG A 196 -22.56 -4.22 8.35
N ASN A 197 -22.01 -5.06 7.46
CA ASN A 197 -21.12 -6.16 7.87
C ASN A 197 -19.82 -6.16 7.08
N ARG A 198 -18.74 -5.64 7.70
CA ARG A 198 -17.38 -5.81 7.19
C ARG A 198 -16.81 -7.11 7.73
N LEU A 199 -16.51 -8.01 6.83
CA LEU A 199 -15.91 -9.30 7.16
C LEU A 199 -14.46 -9.28 6.68
N LEU A 200 -13.55 -9.69 7.55
CA LEU A 200 -12.20 -10.01 7.11
C LEU A 200 -12.29 -11.08 6.05
N VAL A 201 -11.50 -10.91 4.99
CA VAL A 201 -11.19 -12.04 4.13
C VAL A 201 -10.34 -13.01 4.96
N ALA A 202 -10.40 -14.31 4.69
CA ALA A 202 -9.71 -15.33 5.49
C ALA A 202 -8.18 -15.16 5.54
N ASP A 203 -7.61 -14.26 4.74
CA ASP A 203 -6.23 -13.82 4.77
C ASP A 203 -5.78 -13.34 6.16
N PRO A 204 -4.54 -13.66 6.58
CA PRO A 204 -3.99 -13.17 7.84
C PRO A 204 -3.69 -11.67 7.79
N LEU A 205 -3.56 -11.06 8.97
CA LEU A 205 -2.85 -9.79 9.09
C LEU A 205 -1.39 -10.01 8.70
N ARG A 206 -0.83 -9.16 7.84
CA ARG A 206 0.57 -9.26 7.45
C ARG A 206 1.37 -8.05 7.86
N ILE A 207 2.50 -8.27 8.55
CA ILE A 207 3.49 -7.24 8.83
C ILE A 207 4.60 -7.29 7.79
N VAL A 208 4.80 -6.16 7.12
CA VAL A 208 5.74 -5.95 6.02
C VAL A 208 6.85 -5.02 6.50
N ALA A 209 8.10 -5.37 6.18
CA ALA A 209 9.27 -4.58 6.56
C ALA A 209 9.34 -3.29 5.73
N GLU A 210 10.04 -2.27 6.25
CA GLU A 210 10.40 -1.11 5.44
C GLU A 210 11.29 -1.51 4.25
N ASN A 211 11.26 -0.71 3.18
CA ASN A 211 12.01 -0.96 1.95
C ASN A 211 11.70 -2.32 1.31
N THR A 212 10.45 -2.81 1.46
CA THR A 212 10.04 -4.08 0.85
C THR A 212 9.97 -3.94 -0.67
N ARG A 213 10.56 -4.90 -1.38
CA ARG A 213 10.42 -5.06 -2.82
C ARG A 213 9.59 -6.31 -3.09
N GLU A 214 8.39 -6.09 -3.59
CA GLU A 214 7.41 -7.13 -3.88
C GLU A 214 7.52 -7.55 -5.35
N ASP A 215 7.59 -8.85 -5.60
CA ASP A 215 7.24 -9.46 -6.89
C ASP A 215 5.73 -9.74 -6.86
N ARG A 216 4.96 -8.82 -7.45
CA ARG A 216 3.50 -8.78 -7.33
C ARG A 216 2.87 -9.70 -8.37
N ALA A 217 2.48 -10.88 -7.92
CA ALA A 217 1.79 -11.87 -8.73
C ALA A 217 0.36 -11.40 -9.09
N ILE A 218 0.06 -11.44 -10.39
CA ILE A 218 -1.24 -11.07 -10.97
C ILE A 218 -1.84 -12.29 -11.69
N HIS A 219 -3.06 -12.64 -11.30
CA HIS A 219 -3.93 -13.59 -11.99
C HIS A 219 -4.71 -12.87 -13.11
N VAL A 220 -4.87 -13.55 -14.25
CA VAL A 220 -5.59 -13.05 -15.43
C VAL A 220 -6.90 -13.82 -15.63
N ASP A 221 -8.01 -13.10 -15.76
CA ASP A 221 -9.30 -13.67 -16.15
C ASP A 221 -9.57 -13.32 -17.63
N GLY A 222 -9.50 -14.34 -18.49
CA GLY A 222 -9.65 -14.20 -19.94
C GLY A 222 -11.06 -13.80 -20.36
N ASP A 223 -12.09 -14.14 -19.57
CA ASP A 223 -13.48 -13.81 -19.85
C ASP A 223 -13.76 -12.30 -19.70
N GLN A 224 -12.83 -11.55 -19.10
CA GLN A 224 -12.91 -10.10 -18.94
C GLN A 224 -12.26 -9.33 -20.10
N PHE A 225 -11.87 -10.01 -21.18
CA PHE A 225 -11.35 -9.40 -22.40
C PHE A 225 -12.42 -9.33 -23.49
N PHE A 226 -12.69 -8.13 -24.00
CA PHE A 226 -13.56 -7.93 -25.16
C PHE A 226 -12.75 -7.40 -26.33
N LEU A 227 -12.71 -8.15 -27.44
CA LEU A 227 -11.86 -7.85 -28.61
C LEU A 227 -10.38 -7.62 -28.23
N GLY A 228 -9.87 -8.39 -27.26
CA GLY A 228 -8.49 -8.29 -26.76
C GLY A 228 -8.24 -7.11 -25.82
N VAL A 229 -9.27 -6.35 -25.44
CA VAL A 229 -9.18 -5.24 -24.50
C VAL A 229 -9.69 -5.69 -23.12
N PRO A 230 -8.86 -5.64 -22.06
CA PRO A 230 -9.30 -6.00 -20.71
C PRO A 230 -10.23 -4.94 -20.12
N ASN A 231 -11.17 -5.39 -19.29
CA ASN A 231 -11.84 -4.52 -18.31
C ASN A 231 -11.11 -4.56 -16.96
N GLU A 232 -11.58 -3.77 -15.99
CA GLU A 232 -10.97 -3.64 -14.65
C GLU A 232 -10.89 -4.96 -13.87
N ASN A 233 -11.79 -5.92 -14.10
CA ASN A 233 -11.78 -7.23 -13.47
C ASN A 233 -10.88 -8.22 -14.19
N ALA A 234 -10.18 -7.86 -15.27
CA ALA A 234 -9.30 -8.81 -15.97
C ALA A 234 -8.05 -9.19 -15.16
N PHE A 235 -7.70 -8.40 -14.15
CA PHE A 235 -6.49 -8.57 -13.34
C PHE A 235 -6.82 -8.60 -11.86
N ALA A 236 -6.22 -9.56 -11.15
CA ALA A 236 -6.37 -9.67 -9.71
C ALA A 236 -5.04 -9.99 -9.02
N LEU A 237 -4.86 -9.45 -7.82
CA LEU A 237 -3.71 -9.74 -6.97
C LEU A 237 -3.86 -11.12 -6.33
N GLU A 238 -2.81 -11.93 -6.38
CA GLU A 238 -2.85 -13.27 -5.77
C GLU A 238 -2.55 -13.23 -4.27
N ALA A 239 -1.70 -12.31 -3.81
CA ALA A 239 -1.22 -12.27 -2.43
C ALA A 239 -1.05 -10.84 -1.90
N LEU A 240 -1.10 -10.69 -0.58
CA LEU A 240 -0.57 -9.50 0.10
C LEU A 240 0.95 -9.40 -0.15
N PRO A 241 1.56 -8.21 -0.03
CA PRO A 241 3.02 -8.04 -0.12
C PRO A 241 3.77 -9.03 0.79
N PRO A 242 5.03 -9.42 0.52
CA PRO A 242 5.74 -10.39 1.34
C PRO A 242 5.97 -9.86 2.77
N GLY A 243 5.79 -10.73 3.77
CA GLY A 243 5.85 -10.32 5.17
C GLY A 243 5.62 -11.47 6.13
N THR A 244 5.42 -11.13 7.40
CA THR A 244 5.11 -12.08 8.47
C THR A 244 3.62 -12.10 8.74
N ASP A 245 3.01 -13.28 8.62
CA ASP A 245 1.59 -13.49 8.89
C ASP A 245 1.30 -13.63 10.38
N PHE A 246 0.18 -13.04 10.81
CA PHE A 246 -0.35 -13.13 12.16
C PHE A 246 -1.83 -13.48 12.13
N SER A 247 -2.22 -14.40 13.00
CA SER A 247 -3.61 -14.85 13.12
C SER A 247 -4.49 -13.78 13.75
N TRP A 248 -5.74 -13.75 13.33
CA TRP A 248 -6.74 -12.87 13.89
C TRP A 248 -7.13 -13.30 15.31
N THR A 249 -7.29 -12.32 16.18
CA THR A 249 -7.97 -12.46 17.47
C THR A 249 -9.29 -11.70 17.41
N ASP A 250 -10.29 -12.07 18.22
CA ASP A 250 -11.59 -11.39 18.23
C ASP A 250 -11.50 -9.88 18.47
N PRO A 251 -10.63 -9.37 19.40
CA PRO A 251 -10.42 -7.93 19.55
C PRO A 251 -9.85 -7.29 18.28
N LEU A 252 -8.81 -7.90 17.70
CA LEU A 252 -8.15 -7.36 16.52
C LEU A 252 -9.10 -7.30 15.31
N GLN A 253 -9.88 -8.36 15.07
CA GLN A 253 -10.85 -8.41 13.98
C GLN A 253 -11.91 -7.30 14.10
N ARG A 254 -12.46 -7.08 15.29
CA ARG A 254 -13.46 -6.02 15.52
C ARG A 254 -12.90 -4.63 15.27
N LEU A 255 -11.64 -4.40 15.60
CA LEU A 255 -10.98 -3.10 15.46
C LEU A 255 -10.50 -2.88 14.02
N ALA A 256 -9.89 -3.87 13.38
CA ALA A 256 -9.24 -3.76 12.07
C ALA A 256 -10.20 -3.38 10.92
N CYS A 257 -11.48 -3.70 11.06
CA CYS A 257 -12.49 -3.43 10.03
C CYS A 257 -13.20 -2.07 10.17
N ARG A 258 -12.91 -1.23 11.18
CA ARG A 258 -13.70 0.00 11.40
C ARG A 258 -13.56 1.05 10.30
N ASP A 259 -14.61 1.83 10.07
CA ASP A 259 -14.62 2.92 9.09
C ASP A 259 -13.79 4.09 9.59
N SER A 260 -13.88 4.40 10.87
CA SER A 260 -13.18 5.52 11.51
C SER A 260 -12.57 5.09 12.85
N TYR A 261 -11.59 5.87 13.29
CA TYR A 261 -10.94 5.69 14.58
C TYR A 261 -10.74 7.05 15.22
N ASP A 262 -11.12 7.16 16.49
CA ASP A 262 -10.60 8.18 17.38
C ASP A 262 -9.27 7.70 18.01
N ALA A 263 -8.70 8.52 18.89
CA ALA A 263 -7.44 8.18 19.56
C ALA A 263 -7.53 6.90 20.42
N ASP A 264 -8.68 6.64 21.05
CA ASP A 264 -8.87 5.46 21.91
C ASP A 264 -8.97 4.18 21.06
N LEU A 265 -9.79 4.18 20.01
CA LEU A 265 -9.91 3.07 19.06
C LEU A 265 -8.59 2.79 18.35
N LEU A 266 -7.82 3.82 18.00
CA LEU A 266 -6.50 3.65 17.41
C LEU A 266 -5.53 3.01 18.40
N SER A 267 -5.57 3.44 19.67
CA SER A 267 -4.77 2.85 20.73
C SER A 267 -5.11 1.37 20.96
N GLN A 268 -6.40 1.04 20.97
CA GLN A 268 -6.88 -0.33 21.05
C GLN A 268 -6.44 -1.16 19.85
N LEU A 269 -6.54 -0.64 18.62
CA LEU A 269 -6.11 -1.34 17.40
C LEU A 269 -4.62 -1.69 17.47
N ALA A 270 -3.78 -0.72 17.79
CA ALA A 270 -2.35 -0.93 17.94
C ALA A 270 -2.02 -1.96 19.02
N LYS A 271 -2.67 -1.89 20.18
CA LYS A 271 -2.51 -2.88 21.25
C LYS A 271 -2.88 -4.28 20.75
N ALA A 272 -4.00 -4.43 20.06
CA ALA A 272 -4.44 -5.71 19.51
C ALA A 272 -3.48 -6.26 18.45
N ILE A 273 -2.90 -5.41 17.60
CA ILE A 273 -1.84 -5.81 16.64
C ILE A 273 -0.60 -6.31 17.38
N ASN A 274 -0.16 -5.58 18.42
CA ASN A 274 1.00 -5.98 19.22
C ASN A 274 0.78 -7.31 19.93
N GLU A 275 -0.39 -7.52 20.53
CA GLU A 275 -0.75 -8.78 21.19
C GLU A 275 -0.75 -9.95 20.20
N ALA A 276 -1.32 -9.77 19.01
CA ALA A 276 -1.28 -10.77 17.94
C ALA A 276 0.16 -11.07 17.48
N CYS A 277 1.05 -10.08 17.53
CA CYS A 277 2.47 -10.27 17.20
C CYS A 277 3.27 -10.94 18.32
N GLY A 278 2.87 -10.75 19.57
CA GLY A 278 3.52 -11.29 20.77
C GLY A 278 3.11 -12.71 21.15
N SER A 279 1.97 -13.20 20.64
CA SER A 279 1.43 -14.54 20.95
C SER A 279 2.07 -15.70 20.17
N ARG A 280 3.05 -15.41 19.31
CA ARG A 280 3.90 -16.41 18.64
C ARG A 280 5.06 -16.88 19.51
#